data_AF-A0A946M2Q2-F1
#
_entry.id   AF-A0A946M2Q2-F1
#
_cell.length_a   1.000
_cell.length_b   1.000
_cell.length_c   1.000
_cell.angle_alpha   90.00
_cell.angle_beta   90.00
_cell.angle_gamma   90.00
#
_symmetry.space_group_name_H-M   'P 1'
#
loop_
_entity.id
_entity.type
_entity.pdbx_description
1 polymer ?
#
loop_
_entity_poly.entity_id
_entity_poly.type
_entity_poly.pdbx_seq_one_letter_code
_entity_poly.pdbx_strand_id
1 'polypeptide(L)'
;MDIKKIQEQLARFADERDWDQFHNPKNLAMALSVEASELVEIFQWLTPEQSAAVMQSSESVHVGEEVADILIYLLRLADKLDIDLEQVVAEKVRKNAKKHPVASRMDKGEATVEKEVSRGCSIISIGGAGSNFIESAAGMSCDRIYIDQEDDRQLDSVTFVDAASASRSGWGRIKALVCGSGTIFLQGGLGGDTATSMIPSLAEVLLEDGHQVVVMALLPFDMEGRSRRQQAQRGLEQLKQLDGVEIHLYENERLMKEFGGDCMLSEAFAYIDRHFMRIVEAGC
;
A
#
# COMPACT_ATOMS: atom_id res chain seq x y z
N MET A 1 -21.65 19.67 -3.65
CA MET A 1 -22.72 18.76 -3.20
C MET A 1 -23.10 19.17 -1.80
N ASP A 2 -24.38 19.36 -1.51
CA ASP A 2 -24.83 19.72 -0.16
C ASP A 2 -24.97 18.43 0.67
N ILE A 3 -23.91 18.10 1.43
CA ILE A 3 -23.82 16.83 2.18
C ILE A 3 -24.94 16.75 3.22
N LYS A 4 -25.22 17.85 3.94
CA LYS A 4 -26.26 17.88 4.97
C LYS A 4 -27.63 17.62 4.38
N LYS A 5 -27.94 18.24 3.25
CA LYS A 5 -29.21 18.00 2.55
C LYS A 5 -29.39 16.53 2.15
N ILE A 6 -28.33 15.86 1.71
CA ILE A 6 -28.38 14.44 1.34
C ILE A 6 -28.54 13.58 2.60
N GLN A 7 -27.80 13.87 3.67
CA GLN A 7 -27.96 13.18 4.96
C GLN A 7 -29.39 13.29 5.50
N GLU A 8 -30.01 14.47 5.42
CA GLU A 8 -31.42 14.68 5.80
C GLU A 8 -32.39 13.86 4.96
N GLN A 9 -32.15 13.76 3.64
CA GLN A 9 -32.95 12.93 2.74
C GLN A 9 -32.81 11.45 3.09
N LEU A 10 -31.60 10.97 3.36
CA LEU A 10 -31.33 9.59 3.72
C LEU A 10 -31.90 9.23 5.10
N ALA A 11 -31.80 10.14 6.07
CA ALA A 11 -32.40 9.97 7.40
C ALA A 11 -33.92 9.84 7.30
N ARG A 12 -34.58 10.73 6.54
CA ARG A 12 -36.02 10.64 6.29
C ARG A 12 -36.41 9.34 5.59
N PHE A 13 -35.65 8.93 4.58
CA PHE A 13 -35.89 7.69 3.85
C PHE A 13 -35.82 6.46 4.76
N ALA A 14 -34.87 6.44 5.69
CA ALA A 14 -34.70 5.38 6.68
C ALA A 14 -35.83 5.38 7.72
N ASP A 15 -36.20 6.57 8.23
CA ASP A 15 -37.26 6.73 9.23
C ASP A 15 -38.63 6.28 8.68
N GLU A 16 -38.95 6.64 7.43
CA GLU A 16 -40.19 6.22 6.75
C GLU A 16 -40.34 4.70 6.65
N ARG A 17 -39.22 3.96 6.73
CA ARG A 17 -39.17 2.49 6.58
C ARG A 17 -38.85 1.79 7.90
N ASP A 18 -38.72 2.53 9.00
CA ASP A 18 -38.28 2.02 10.30
C ASP A 18 -36.92 1.29 10.21
N TRP A 19 -36.05 1.71 9.30
CA TRP A 19 -34.73 1.09 9.09
C TRP A 19 -33.67 1.58 10.07
N ASP A 20 -33.94 2.69 10.75
CA ASP A 20 -32.97 3.32 11.64
C ASP A 20 -32.53 2.39 12.80
N GLN A 21 -33.40 1.46 13.21
CA GLN A 21 -33.09 0.41 14.19
C GLN A 21 -31.92 -0.52 13.78
N PHE A 22 -31.66 -0.66 12.47
CA PHE A 22 -30.58 -1.48 11.93
C PHE A 22 -29.32 -0.66 11.62
N HIS A 23 -29.42 0.67 11.59
CA HIS A 23 -28.36 1.62 11.24
C HIS A 23 -27.48 2.02 12.43
N ASN A 24 -26.90 1.04 13.13
CA ASN A 24 -25.82 1.30 14.07
C ASN A 24 -24.45 1.37 13.33
N PRO A 25 -23.43 2.03 13.89
CA PRO A 25 -22.14 2.22 13.21
C PRO A 25 -21.47 0.91 12.76
N LYS A 26 -21.59 -0.17 13.54
CA LYS A 26 -21.02 -1.48 13.19
C LYS A 26 -21.66 -2.02 11.90
N ASN A 27 -23.00 -2.02 11.84
CA ASN A 27 -23.72 -2.53 10.68
C ASN A 27 -23.48 -1.69 9.43
N LEU A 28 -23.46 -0.36 9.59
CA LEU A 28 -23.17 0.55 8.48
C LEU A 28 -21.76 0.39 7.94
N ALA A 29 -20.76 0.21 8.80
CA ALA A 29 -19.39 -0.08 8.38
C ALA A 29 -19.27 -1.43 7.66
N MET A 30 -20.00 -2.45 8.13
CA MET A 30 -20.07 -3.74 7.45
C MET A 30 -20.71 -3.62 6.07
N ALA A 31 -21.85 -2.93 5.94
CA ALA A 31 -22.52 -2.73 4.67
C ALA A 31 -21.64 -1.97 3.68
N LEU A 32 -21.02 -0.86 4.12
CA LEU A 32 -20.06 -0.10 3.31
C LEU A 32 -18.93 -0.96 2.73
N SER A 33 -18.41 -1.92 3.52
CA SER A 33 -17.37 -2.83 3.05
C SER A 33 -17.86 -3.82 1.99
N VAL A 34 -19.15 -4.18 2.01
CA VAL A 34 -19.76 -5.05 0.99
C VAL A 34 -19.86 -4.28 -0.33
N GLU A 35 -20.46 -3.08 -0.34
CA GLU A 35 -20.58 -2.28 -1.56
C GLU A 35 -19.21 -1.92 -2.16
N ALA A 36 -18.20 -1.67 -1.30
CA ALA A 36 -16.83 -1.47 -1.76
C ALA A 36 -16.24 -2.74 -2.42
N SER A 37 -16.65 -3.92 -1.98
CA SER A 37 -16.24 -5.20 -2.58
C SER A 37 -16.96 -5.45 -3.90
N GLU A 38 -18.26 -5.13 -3.99
CA GLU A 38 -19.05 -5.22 -5.23
C GLU A 38 -18.47 -4.29 -6.32
N LEU A 39 -18.07 -3.07 -5.95
CA LEU A 39 -17.30 -2.20 -6.85
C LEU A 39 -16.00 -2.87 -7.33
N VAL A 40 -15.24 -3.51 -6.43
CA VAL A 40 -13.99 -4.20 -6.80
C VAL A 40 -14.25 -5.34 -7.79
N GLU A 41 -15.36 -6.08 -7.66
CA GLU A 41 -15.71 -7.17 -8.56
C GLU A 41 -15.84 -6.73 -10.02
N ILE A 42 -16.30 -5.50 -10.26
CA ILE A 42 -16.40 -4.93 -11.61
C ILE A 42 -15.01 -4.74 -12.24
N PHE A 43 -14.02 -4.34 -11.43
CA PHE A 43 -12.68 -3.97 -11.93
C PHE A 43 -11.65 -5.10 -11.86
N GLN A 44 -11.85 -6.13 -11.03
CA GLN A 44 -10.78 -7.08 -10.65
C GLN A 44 -10.14 -7.85 -11.81
N TRP A 45 -10.80 -7.95 -12.96
CA TRP A 45 -10.28 -8.66 -14.15
C TRP A 45 -9.96 -7.74 -15.34
N LEU A 46 -10.12 -6.43 -15.18
CA LEU A 46 -9.88 -5.46 -16.23
C LEU A 46 -8.39 -5.11 -16.33
N THR A 47 -7.88 -4.91 -17.54
CA THR A 47 -6.58 -4.25 -17.73
C THR A 47 -6.70 -2.75 -17.39
N PRO A 48 -5.59 -2.03 -17.17
CA PRO A 48 -5.63 -0.58 -16.96
C PRO A 48 -6.38 0.18 -18.05
N GLU A 49 -6.19 -0.16 -19.31
CA GLU A 49 -6.86 0.48 -20.45
C GLU A 49 -8.37 0.20 -20.45
N GLN A 50 -8.76 -1.04 -20.12
CA GLN A 50 -10.16 -1.42 -20.00
C GLN A 50 -10.84 -0.72 -18.82
N SER A 51 -10.16 -0.65 -17.66
CA SER A 51 -10.65 0.02 -16.47
C SER A 51 -10.89 1.52 -16.70
N ALA A 52 -9.98 2.18 -17.43
CA ALA A 52 -10.11 3.59 -17.79
C ALA A 52 -11.28 3.85 -18.76
N ALA A 53 -11.66 2.84 -19.56
CA ALA A 53 -12.77 2.91 -20.50
C ALA A 53 -14.08 2.30 -19.96
N VAL A 54 -14.14 1.88 -18.69
CA VAL A 54 -15.29 1.14 -18.12
C VAL A 54 -16.62 1.87 -18.28
N MET A 55 -16.59 3.21 -18.20
CA MET A 55 -17.78 4.05 -18.35
C MET A 55 -18.34 4.09 -19.78
N GLN A 56 -17.61 3.53 -20.76
CA GLN A 56 -18.06 3.36 -22.15
C GLN A 56 -18.63 1.96 -22.40
N SER A 57 -18.65 1.10 -21.38
CA SER A 57 -19.15 -0.27 -21.45
C SER A 57 -20.55 -0.41 -20.85
N SER A 58 -21.11 -1.63 -20.93
CA SER A 58 -22.36 -1.99 -20.27
C SER A 58 -22.30 -1.89 -18.74
N GLU A 59 -21.11 -1.96 -18.15
CA GLU A 59 -20.91 -1.90 -16.69
C GLU A 59 -21.01 -0.47 -16.12
N SER A 60 -21.10 0.55 -16.98
CA SER A 60 -21.13 1.96 -16.55
C SER A 60 -22.25 2.29 -15.57
N VAL A 61 -23.41 1.63 -15.70
CA VAL A 61 -24.54 1.78 -14.77
C VAL A 61 -24.21 1.15 -13.43
N HIS A 62 -23.71 -0.08 -13.44
CA HIS A 62 -23.36 -0.85 -12.25
C HIS A 62 -22.28 -0.13 -11.43
N VAL A 63 -21.22 0.39 -12.08
CA VAL A 63 -20.22 1.24 -11.41
C VAL A 63 -20.85 2.44 -10.72
N GLY A 64 -21.85 3.06 -11.36
CA GLY A 64 -22.57 4.20 -10.80
C GLY A 64 -23.41 3.83 -9.57
N GLU A 65 -24.05 2.66 -9.59
CA GLU A 65 -24.83 2.12 -8.47
C GLU A 65 -23.90 1.83 -7.28
N GLU A 66 -22.82 1.09 -7.48
CA GLU A 66 -21.88 0.76 -6.39
C GLU A 66 -21.22 2.00 -5.77
N VAL A 67 -20.80 2.97 -6.59
CA VAL A 67 -20.23 4.23 -6.08
C VAL A 67 -21.27 5.03 -5.29
N ALA A 68 -22.54 4.99 -5.72
CA ALA A 68 -23.62 5.65 -5.00
C ALA A 68 -23.90 4.96 -3.66
N ASP A 69 -23.93 3.62 -3.61
CA ASP A 69 -24.20 2.87 -2.40
C ASP A 69 -23.08 3.02 -1.37
N ILE A 70 -21.81 2.98 -1.80
CA ILE A 70 -20.65 3.33 -0.94
C ILE A 70 -20.83 4.73 -0.33
N LEU A 71 -21.21 5.71 -1.15
CA LEU A 71 -21.42 7.08 -0.69
C LEU A 71 -22.58 7.15 0.31
N ILE A 72 -23.70 6.49 0.04
CA ILE A 72 -24.89 6.48 0.91
C ILE A 72 -24.54 5.92 2.29
N TYR A 73 -23.88 4.77 2.36
CA TYR A 73 -23.49 4.19 3.64
C TYR A 73 -22.45 5.02 4.37
N LEU A 74 -21.49 5.64 3.65
CA LEU A 74 -20.52 6.55 4.26
C LEU A 74 -21.20 7.77 4.90
N LEU A 75 -22.17 8.36 4.19
CA LEU A 75 -22.94 9.50 4.68
C LEU A 75 -23.80 9.14 5.90
N ARG A 76 -24.45 7.98 5.90
CA ARG A 76 -25.21 7.47 7.06
C ARG A 76 -24.30 7.17 8.25
N LEU A 77 -23.14 6.56 8.01
CA LEU A 77 -22.17 6.27 9.06
C LEU A 77 -21.64 7.56 9.70
N ALA A 78 -21.30 8.55 8.87
CA ALA A 78 -20.87 9.86 9.35
C ALA A 78 -21.97 10.57 10.17
N ASP A 79 -23.22 10.52 9.71
CA ASP A 79 -24.37 11.08 10.43
C ASP A 79 -24.55 10.40 11.81
N LYS A 80 -24.50 9.07 11.87
CA LYS A 80 -24.63 8.32 13.13
C LYS A 80 -23.49 8.53 14.12
N LEU A 81 -22.32 8.92 13.63
CA LEU A 81 -21.13 9.19 14.43
C LEU A 81 -20.90 10.69 14.69
N ASP A 82 -21.79 11.56 14.21
CA ASP A 82 -21.65 13.03 14.28
C ASP A 82 -20.30 13.52 13.69
N ILE A 83 -19.91 12.94 12.56
CA ILE A 83 -18.68 13.29 11.84
C ILE A 83 -19.00 14.37 10.79
N ASP A 84 -18.40 15.54 10.97
CA ASP A 84 -18.37 16.57 9.92
C ASP A 84 -17.38 16.15 8.82
N LEU A 85 -17.90 15.50 7.77
CA LEU A 85 -17.11 15.04 6.64
C LEU A 85 -16.39 16.16 5.91
N GLU A 86 -17.01 17.34 5.78
CA GLU A 86 -16.39 18.48 5.09
C GLU A 86 -15.14 18.94 5.83
N GLN A 87 -15.25 19.08 7.15
CA GLN A 87 -14.13 19.44 8.01
C GLN A 87 -13.04 18.36 8.01
N VAL A 88 -13.41 17.08 8.18
CA VAL A 88 -12.46 15.97 8.27
C VAL A 88 -11.70 15.78 6.96
N VAL A 89 -12.38 15.86 5.81
CA VAL A 89 -11.75 15.78 4.49
C VAL A 89 -10.82 16.97 4.28
N ALA A 90 -11.25 18.20 4.59
CA ALA A 90 -10.40 19.39 4.45
C ALA A 90 -9.11 19.28 5.29
N GLU A 91 -9.23 18.83 6.54
CA GLU A 91 -8.07 18.62 7.40
C GLU A 91 -7.18 17.48 6.90
N LYS A 92 -7.77 16.38 6.40
CA LYS A 92 -7.02 15.27 5.82
C LYS A 92 -6.27 15.71 4.57
N VAL A 93 -6.88 16.47 3.66
CA VAL A 93 -6.24 17.05 2.49
C VAL A 93 -5.10 17.98 2.90
N ARG A 94 -5.29 18.82 3.93
CA ARG A 94 -4.22 19.70 4.44
C ARG A 94 -3.05 18.91 5.01
N LYS A 95 -3.31 17.85 5.78
CA LYS A 95 -2.28 16.93 6.29
C LYS A 95 -1.56 16.24 5.12
N ASN A 96 -2.31 15.77 4.13
CA ASN A 96 -1.75 15.13 2.93
C ASN A 96 -0.92 16.11 2.10
N ALA A 97 -1.34 17.37 1.95
CA ALA A 97 -0.57 18.40 1.22
C ALA A 97 0.76 18.75 1.92
N LYS A 98 0.82 18.64 3.26
CA LYS A 98 2.10 18.74 4.00
C LYS A 98 2.97 17.50 3.82
N LYS A 99 2.35 16.32 3.74
CA LYS A 99 3.03 15.04 3.45
C LYS A 99 3.51 14.95 1.98
N HIS A 100 2.82 15.63 1.06
CA HIS A 100 3.03 15.60 -0.38
C HIS A 100 3.01 17.04 -0.93
N PRO A 101 4.08 17.83 -0.73
CA PRO A 101 4.17 19.18 -1.27
C PRO A 101 4.22 19.15 -2.81
N VAL A 102 3.65 20.16 -3.45
CA VAL A 102 3.73 20.32 -4.91
C VAL A 102 5.16 20.68 -5.28
N ALA A 103 5.95 19.73 -5.78
CA ALA A 103 7.23 20.03 -6.41
C ALA A 103 7.00 20.84 -7.69
N SER A 104 7.83 21.87 -7.91
CA SER A 104 7.80 22.67 -9.13
C SER A 104 8.14 21.79 -10.34
N ARG A 105 7.21 21.69 -11.31
CA ARG A 105 7.46 21.12 -12.64
C ARG A 105 8.78 21.68 -13.21
N MET A 106 9.83 20.88 -13.23
CA MET A 106 10.98 21.10 -14.10
C MET A 106 10.98 20.06 -15.21
N ASP A 107 11.40 20.55 -16.37
CA ASP A 107 11.24 19.96 -17.69
C ASP A 107 11.95 18.60 -17.84
N LYS A 108 11.42 17.78 -18.74
CA LYS A 108 11.95 16.44 -19.07
C LYS A 108 13.34 16.57 -19.70
N GLY A 109 14.38 16.46 -18.88
CA GLY A 109 15.75 16.19 -19.31
C GLY A 109 16.22 14.90 -18.68
N GLU A 110 16.77 13.99 -19.49
CA GLU A 110 17.51 12.81 -19.03
C GLU A 110 18.59 13.25 -18.04
N ALA A 111 18.31 13.14 -16.74
CA ALA A 111 19.29 13.42 -15.71
C ALA A 111 20.08 12.14 -15.45
N THR A 112 21.29 12.08 -16.02
CA THR A 112 22.35 11.21 -15.50
C THR A 112 22.65 11.69 -14.08
N VAL A 113 22.07 11.04 -13.08
CA VAL A 113 22.37 11.33 -11.68
C VAL A 113 23.70 10.64 -11.35
N GLU A 114 24.81 11.38 -11.43
CA GLU A 114 26.00 11.05 -10.66
C GLU A 114 25.65 11.29 -9.19
N LYS A 115 25.44 10.20 -8.44
CA LYS A 115 25.14 10.24 -7.01
C LYS A 115 26.42 9.98 -6.22
N GLU A 116 26.66 10.82 -5.21
CA GLU A 116 27.63 10.56 -4.15
C GLU A 116 27.29 9.22 -3.49
N VAL A 117 28.22 8.27 -3.56
CA VAL A 117 28.07 6.91 -3.02
C VAL A 117 27.80 7.01 -1.51
N SER A 118 26.55 6.76 -1.09
CA SER A 118 26.25 6.61 0.32
C SER A 118 26.93 5.32 0.80
N ARG A 119 27.95 5.46 1.66
CA ARG A 119 28.63 4.32 2.26
C ARG A 119 27.84 3.92 3.51
N GLY A 120 26.98 2.92 3.36
CA GLY A 120 26.19 2.35 4.45
C GLY A 120 25.27 1.24 3.90
N CYS A 121 23.98 1.53 3.86
CA CYS A 121 22.90 0.59 3.56
C CYS A 121 21.90 1.14 2.53
N SER A 122 21.22 0.24 1.82
CA SER A 122 20.13 0.57 0.88
C SER A 122 18.82 -0.11 1.28
N ILE A 123 17.70 0.57 1.08
CA ILE A 123 16.36 0.02 1.29
C ILE A 123 15.64 -0.06 -0.05
N ILE A 124 15.17 -1.25 -0.42
CA ILE A 124 14.34 -1.50 -1.60
C ILE A 124 12.95 -1.93 -1.14
N SER A 125 11.95 -1.09 -1.40
CA SER A 125 10.54 -1.40 -1.12
C SER A 125 9.83 -1.80 -2.41
N ILE A 126 9.14 -2.95 -2.38
CA ILE A 126 8.44 -3.54 -3.52
C ILE A 126 6.98 -3.72 -3.14
N GLY A 127 6.04 -3.07 -3.83
CA GLY A 127 4.62 -3.28 -3.59
C GLY A 127 3.70 -2.31 -4.33
N GLY A 128 2.44 -2.73 -4.51
CA GLY A 128 1.33 -1.90 -5.00
C GLY A 128 0.48 -1.31 -3.87
N ALA A 129 -0.18 -0.19 -4.18
CA ALA A 129 -1.14 0.58 -3.36
C ALA A 129 -1.63 -0.11 -2.06
N GLY A 130 -0.87 0.03 -0.97
CA GLY A 130 -1.21 -0.59 0.32
C GLY A 130 -0.03 -0.79 1.27
N SER A 131 1.20 -0.64 0.79
CA SER A 131 2.39 -0.70 1.63
C SER A 131 2.60 0.64 2.38
N ASN A 132 2.07 0.76 3.60
CA ASN A 132 2.37 1.88 4.53
C ASN A 132 3.88 2.01 4.86
N PHE A 133 4.67 1.03 4.43
CA PHE A 133 6.12 0.93 4.49
C PHE A 133 6.92 2.09 3.87
N ILE A 134 6.34 2.88 2.97
CA ILE A 134 7.01 4.07 2.39
C ILE A 134 7.20 5.16 3.46
N GLU A 135 6.30 5.26 4.45
CA GLU A 135 6.29 6.37 5.41
C GLU A 135 7.35 6.24 6.53
N SER A 136 7.84 5.02 6.82
CA SER A 136 8.65 4.74 8.02
C SER A 136 10.10 5.20 7.97
N ALA A 137 10.70 5.25 6.78
CA ALA A 137 12.11 5.64 6.60
C ALA A 137 12.32 7.14 6.32
N ALA A 138 11.29 7.98 6.50
CA ALA A 138 11.39 9.43 6.30
C ALA A 138 12.32 10.07 7.36
N GLY A 139 13.59 10.28 7.00
CA GLY A 139 14.59 10.92 7.86
C GLY A 139 15.94 10.20 7.95
N MET A 140 16.09 9.03 7.33
CA MET A 140 17.36 8.29 7.30
C MET A 140 18.26 8.75 6.14
N SER A 141 19.58 8.64 6.33
CA SER A 141 20.60 8.95 5.32
C SER A 141 20.92 7.79 4.37
N CYS A 142 20.03 6.79 4.27
CA CYS A 142 20.20 5.61 3.41
C CYS A 142 19.55 5.80 2.04
N ASP A 143 20.11 5.15 1.01
CA ASP A 143 19.51 5.16 -0.31
C ASP A 143 18.20 4.36 -0.32
N ARG A 144 17.16 4.95 -0.92
CA ARG A 144 15.81 4.38 -0.96
C ARG A 144 15.39 4.14 -2.41
N ILE A 145 14.97 2.93 -2.70
CA ILE A 145 14.50 2.49 -4.01
C ILE A 145 13.09 1.96 -3.85
N TYR A 146 12.16 2.45 -4.66
CA TYR A 146 10.78 1.99 -4.67
C TYR A 146 10.46 1.34 -6.02
N ILE A 147 9.88 0.14 -5.98
CA ILE A 147 9.51 -0.63 -7.16
C ILE A 147 8.00 -0.88 -7.16
N ASP A 148 7.30 -0.25 -8.11
CA ASP A 148 5.83 -0.35 -8.30
C ASP A 148 5.45 -0.02 -9.75
N GLN A 149 4.16 -0.13 -10.11
CA GLN A 149 3.65 0.44 -11.37
C GLN A 149 3.85 1.96 -11.37
N GLU A 150 4.25 2.53 -12.51
CA GLU A 150 4.55 3.97 -12.65
C GLU A 150 3.60 4.86 -11.84
N ASP A 151 4.17 5.54 -10.86
CA ASP A 151 3.52 6.59 -10.11
C ASP A 151 4.25 7.90 -10.39
N ASP A 152 3.52 8.91 -10.84
CA ASP A 152 4.04 10.24 -11.22
C ASP A 152 4.54 11.06 -10.00
N ARG A 153 4.54 10.45 -8.81
CA ARG A 153 4.99 11.02 -7.52
C ARG A 153 6.51 10.96 -7.37
N GLN A 154 7.20 12.08 -7.60
CA GLN A 154 8.60 12.24 -7.17
C GLN A 154 8.66 12.59 -5.67
N LEU A 155 9.18 11.66 -4.86
CA LEU A 155 9.54 11.89 -3.46
C LEU A 155 11.03 12.24 -3.38
N ASP A 156 11.38 13.32 -2.68
CA ASP A 156 12.78 13.71 -2.45
C ASP A 156 13.55 12.55 -1.81
N SER A 157 14.71 12.20 -2.37
CA SER A 157 15.62 11.10 -1.94
C SER A 157 15.10 9.66 -2.09
N VAL A 158 14.09 9.41 -2.93
CA VAL A 158 13.63 8.06 -3.31
C VAL A 158 13.77 7.86 -4.82
N THR A 159 14.43 6.77 -5.23
CA THR A 159 14.54 6.38 -6.64
C THR A 159 13.40 5.44 -7.01
N PHE A 160 12.55 5.85 -7.94
CA PHE A 160 11.47 5.00 -8.46
C PHE A 160 11.97 4.15 -9.64
N VAL A 161 11.57 2.88 -9.65
CA VAL A 161 11.81 1.92 -10.72
C VAL A 161 10.49 1.25 -11.06
N ASP A 162 10.07 1.32 -12.32
CA ASP A 162 8.83 0.69 -12.77
C ASP A 162 8.94 -0.85 -12.68
N ALA A 163 7.88 -1.50 -12.19
CA ALA A 163 7.84 -2.95 -12.01
C ALA A 163 8.03 -3.75 -13.31
N ALA A 164 7.54 -3.27 -14.46
CA ALA A 164 7.76 -3.92 -15.75
C ALA A 164 9.23 -3.75 -16.20
N SER A 165 9.84 -2.61 -15.88
CA SER A 165 11.26 -2.34 -16.11
C SER A 165 12.19 -3.14 -15.19
N ALA A 166 11.68 -3.67 -14.07
CA ALA A 166 12.39 -4.49 -13.08
C ALA A 166 12.20 -6.01 -13.28
N SER A 167 12.06 -6.45 -14.54
CA SER A 167 12.18 -7.86 -14.93
C SER A 167 13.64 -8.36 -14.83
N ARG A 168 13.91 -9.67 -15.07
CA ARG A 168 15.28 -10.23 -14.96
C ARG A 168 16.35 -9.49 -15.76
N SER A 169 15.97 -8.81 -16.85
CA SER A 169 16.86 -7.96 -17.66
C SER A 169 17.05 -6.54 -17.12
N GLY A 170 16.22 -6.11 -16.17
CA GLY A 170 16.22 -4.80 -15.52
C GLY A 170 17.04 -4.67 -14.24
N TRP A 171 17.51 -5.79 -13.68
CA TRP A 171 18.28 -5.78 -12.43
C TRP A 171 19.58 -4.99 -12.51
N GLY A 172 20.13 -4.76 -13.72
CA GLY A 172 21.32 -3.93 -13.91
C GLY A 172 21.18 -2.50 -13.37
N ARG A 173 19.98 -1.90 -13.50
CA ARG A 173 19.70 -0.57 -12.94
C ARG A 173 19.67 -0.61 -11.41
N ILE A 174 19.06 -1.63 -10.82
CA ILE A 174 18.96 -1.77 -9.37
C ILE A 174 20.34 -2.05 -8.76
N LYS A 175 21.14 -2.94 -9.37
CA LYS A 175 22.53 -3.17 -8.98
C LYS A 175 23.37 -1.90 -9.01
N ALA A 176 23.23 -1.09 -10.06
CA ALA A 176 23.94 0.19 -10.13
C ALA A 176 23.53 1.15 -9.00
N LEU A 177 22.26 1.16 -8.60
CA LEU A 177 21.75 2.01 -7.53
C LEU A 177 22.20 1.58 -6.13
N VAL A 178 22.38 0.28 -5.89
CA VAL A 178 22.84 -0.25 -4.59
C VAL A 178 24.36 -0.48 -4.54
N CYS A 179 25.07 -0.20 -5.63
CA CYS A 179 26.50 -0.39 -5.73
C CYS A 179 27.24 0.42 -4.66
N GLY A 180 27.98 -0.27 -3.79
CA GLY A 180 28.68 0.35 -2.65
C GLY A 180 27.93 0.26 -1.31
N SER A 181 26.69 -0.22 -1.28
CA SER A 181 25.98 -0.55 -0.04
C SER A 181 26.47 -1.89 0.53
N GLY A 182 26.70 -1.95 1.85
CA GLY A 182 27.05 -3.20 2.54
C GLY A 182 25.82 -4.09 2.76
N THR A 183 24.80 -3.50 3.37
CA THR A 183 23.52 -4.17 3.68
C THR A 183 22.40 -3.65 2.79
N ILE A 184 21.60 -4.56 2.24
CA ILE A 184 20.40 -4.23 1.47
C ILE A 184 19.18 -4.79 2.18
N PHE A 185 18.24 -3.92 2.49
CA PHE A 185 16.95 -4.25 3.08
C PHE A 185 15.90 -4.35 1.98
N LEU A 186 15.35 -5.54 1.74
CA LEU A 186 14.22 -5.76 0.84
C LEU A 186 12.93 -5.78 1.66
N GLN A 187 11.93 -5.02 1.26
CA GLN A 187 10.68 -4.91 1.99
C GLN A 187 9.47 -5.04 1.08
N GLY A 188 8.46 -5.78 1.53
CA GLY A 188 7.16 -5.80 0.85
C GLY A 188 6.14 -6.76 1.45
N GLY A 189 4.89 -6.61 1.03
CA GLY A 189 3.81 -7.51 1.39
C GLY A 189 3.78 -8.72 0.47
N LEU A 190 3.95 -9.91 1.03
CA LEU A 190 3.74 -11.15 0.30
C LEU A 190 2.23 -11.39 0.14
N GLY A 191 1.83 -11.92 -1.01
CA GLY A 191 0.44 -12.26 -1.32
C GLY A 191 -0.14 -11.58 -2.56
N GLY A 192 0.49 -10.52 -3.06
CA GLY A 192 0.26 -10.00 -4.43
C GLY A 192 1.37 -10.43 -5.40
N ASP A 193 1.13 -10.33 -6.70
CA ASP A 193 2.04 -10.90 -7.71
C ASP A 193 3.44 -10.25 -7.73
N THR A 194 3.50 -8.91 -7.63
CA THR A 194 4.75 -8.14 -7.76
C THR A 194 5.76 -8.47 -6.65
N ALA A 195 5.43 -8.15 -5.40
CA ALA A 195 6.34 -8.34 -4.28
C ALA A 195 6.68 -9.82 -4.05
N THR A 196 5.70 -10.72 -4.18
CA THR A 196 5.88 -12.16 -3.96
C THR A 196 6.86 -12.78 -4.95
N SER A 197 6.88 -12.31 -6.20
CA SER A 197 7.78 -12.84 -7.23
C SER A 197 9.14 -12.14 -7.26
N MET A 198 9.16 -10.84 -6.99
CA MET A 198 10.36 -10.01 -7.13
C MET A 198 11.28 -10.09 -5.92
N ILE A 199 10.75 -10.11 -4.69
CA ILE A 199 11.59 -10.15 -3.47
C ILE A 199 12.53 -11.36 -3.46
N PRO A 200 12.05 -12.61 -3.71
CA PRO A 200 12.96 -13.77 -3.74
C PRO A 200 13.99 -13.67 -4.88
N SER A 201 13.55 -13.27 -6.08
CA SER A 201 14.43 -13.17 -7.25
C SER A 201 15.51 -12.11 -7.08
N LEU A 202 15.17 -10.97 -6.46
CA LEU A 202 16.12 -9.89 -6.20
C LEU A 202 17.06 -10.25 -5.05
N ALA A 203 16.57 -10.91 -4.00
CA ALA A 203 17.40 -11.39 -2.90
C ALA A 203 18.52 -12.30 -3.42
N GLU A 204 18.19 -13.28 -4.26
CA GLU A 204 19.15 -14.18 -4.90
C GLU A 204 20.24 -13.40 -5.65
N VAL A 205 19.84 -12.48 -6.51
CA VAL A 205 20.75 -11.70 -7.35
C VAL A 205 21.67 -10.76 -6.55
N LEU A 206 21.19 -10.21 -5.43
CA LEU A 206 21.97 -9.32 -4.56
C LEU A 206 22.92 -10.09 -3.65
N LEU A 207 22.55 -11.29 -3.21
CA LEU A 207 23.44 -12.20 -2.50
C LEU A 207 24.61 -12.63 -3.41
N GLU A 208 24.33 -12.96 -4.67
CA GLU A 208 25.35 -13.28 -5.68
C GLU A 208 26.31 -12.10 -5.94
N ASP A 209 25.82 -10.87 -5.82
CA ASP A 209 26.63 -9.65 -5.95
C ASP A 209 27.50 -9.35 -4.72
N GLY A 210 27.33 -10.12 -3.64
CA GLY A 210 28.11 -10.03 -2.41
C GLY A 210 27.54 -9.09 -1.33
N HIS A 211 26.28 -8.67 -1.47
CA HIS A 211 25.61 -7.87 -0.45
C HIS A 211 25.03 -8.74 0.68
N GLN A 212 24.99 -8.19 1.90
CA GLN A 212 24.16 -8.78 2.96
C GLN A 212 22.71 -8.40 2.69
N VAL A 213 21.82 -9.39 2.57
CA VAL A 213 20.41 -9.16 2.25
C VAL A 213 19.54 -9.48 3.46
N VAL A 214 18.74 -8.49 3.88
CA VAL A 214 17.73 -8.62 4.93
C VAL A 214 16.36 -8.41 4.30
N VAL A 215 15.49 -9.40 4.39
CA VAL A 215 14.13 -9.36 3.86
C VAL A 215 13.14 -9.11 4.98
N MET A 216 12.30 -8.09 4.84
CA MET A 216 11.20 -7.78 5.73
C MET A 216 9.89 -8.00 5.00
N ALA A 217 9.21 -9.09 5.33
CA ALA A 217 8.03 -9.54 4.61
C ALA A 217 6.79 -9.55 5.51
N LEU A 218 5.71 -8.94 5.02
CA LEU A 218 4.40 -8.97 5.65
C LEU A 218 3.54 -10.08 5.02
N LEU A 219 2.92 -10.93 5.84
CA LEU A 219 1.98 -11.96 5.38
C LEU A 219 0.54 -11.45 5.48
N PRO A 220 -0.34 -11.81 4.51
CA PRO A 220 -1.70 -11.27 4.42
C PRO A 220 -2.61 -11.83 5.52
N PHE A 221 -3.73 -11.16 5.78
CA PHE A 221 -4.79 -11.66 6.65
C PHE A 221 -5.46 -12.91 6.08
N ASP A 222 -6.04 -13.73 6.96
CA ASP A 222 -6.90 -14.85 6.57
C ASP A 222 -8.07 -14.42 5.68
N MET A 223 -8.63 -13.25 5.98
CA MET A 223 -9.78 -12.67 5.29
C MET A 223 -9.45 -12.14 3.89
N GLU A 224 -8.17 -11.90 3.58
CA GLU A 224 -7.72 -11.45 2.25
C GLU A 224 -7.79 -12.56 1.18
N GLY A 225 -8.17 -13.78 1.58
CA GLY A 225 -8.52 -14.86 0.67
C GLY A 225 -7.43 -15.92 0.49
N ARG A 226 -7.86 -17.13 0.10
CA ARG A 226 -6.97 -18.30 -0.03
C ARG A 226 -5.90 -18.11 -1.11
N SER A 227 -6.21 -17.40 -2.19
CA SER A 227 -5.27 -17.15 -3.29
C SER A 227 -4.07 -16.32 -2.81
N ARG A 228 -4.30 -15.16 -2.17
CA ARG A 228 -3.23 -14.30 -1.63
C ARG A 228 -2.36 -15.05 -0.62
N ARG A 229 -2.98 -15.85 0.25
CA ARG A 229 -2.24 -16.72 1.19
C ARG A 229 -1.37 -17.76 0.47
N GLN A 230 -1.88 -18.43 -0.55
CA GLN A 230 -1.10 -19.41 -1.30
C GLN A 230 0.07 -18.75 -2.04
N GLN A 231 -0.14 -17.55 -2.61
CA GLN A 231 0.92 -16.77 -3.22
C GLN A 231 1.99 -16.40 -2.19
N ALA A 232 1.59 -15.84 -1.05
CA ALA A 232 2.52 -15.45 0.01
C ALA A 232 3.38 -16.63 0.48
N GLN A 233 2.76 -17.80 0.64
CA GLN A 233 3.44 -19.03 1.01
C GLN A 233 4.50 -19.45 -0.03
N ARG A 234 4.18 -19.34 -1.34
CA ARG A 234 5.15 -19.64 -2.41
C ARG A 234 6.36 -18.70 -2.38
N GLY A 235 6.14 -17.40 -2.24
CA GLY A 235 7.23 -16.42 -2.14
C GLY A 235 8.11 -16.66 -0.91
N LEU A 236 7.49 -17.02 0.21
CA LEU A 236 8.21 -17.37 1.44
C LEU A 236 9.02 -18.66 1.30
N GLU A 237 8.49 -19.68 0.63
CA GLU A 237 9.20 -20.93 0.34
C GLU A 237 10.43 -20.69 -0.54
N GLN A 238 10.33 -19.83 -1.54
CA GLN A 238 11.46 -19.42 -2.37
C GLN A 238 12.53 -18.71 -1.55
N LEU A 239 12.14 -17.76 -0.68
CA LEU A 239 13.08 -17.06 0.19
C LEU A 239 13.81 -18.00 1.15
N LYS A 240 13.13 -18.99 1.71
CA LYS A 240 13.72 -19.99 2.61
C LYS A 240 14.70 -20.93 1.92
N GLN A 241 14.69 -21.02 0.59
CA GLN A 241 15.65 -21.81 -0.18
C GLN A 241 16.96 -21.06 -0.44
N LEU A 242 16.99 -19.75 -0.20
CA LEU A 242 18.20 -18.94 -0.38
C LEU A 242 19.09 -19.04 0.86
N ASP A 243 20.37 -19.35 0.64
CA ASP A 243 21.37 -19.34 1.70
C ASP A 243 21.88 -17.91 1.93
N GLY A 244 21.98 -17.50 3.20
CA GLY A 244 22.56 -16.20 3.57
C GLY A 244 21.60 -15.01 3.57
N VAL A 245 20.31 -15.22 3.35
CA VAL A 245 19.28 -14.19 3.55
C VAL A 245 18.77 -14.19 5.00
N GLU A 246 18.71 -13.02 5.62
CA GLU A 246 18.04 -12.83 6.91
C GLU A 246 16.57 -12.46 6.66
N ILE A 247 15.62 -13.19 7.24
CA ILE A 247 14.18 -12.97 6.97
C ILE A 247 13.44 -12.58 8.26
N HIS A 248 12.86 -11.39 8.27
CA HIS A 248 11.94 -10.89 9.30
C HIS A 248 10.51 -10.98 8.78
N LEU A 249 9.72 -11.86 9.38
CA LEU A 249 8.32 -12.09 9.01
C LEU A 249 7.37 -11.41 9.97
N TYR A 250 6.41 -10.69 9.40
CA TYR A 250 5.33 -10.06 10.13
C TYR A 250 4.01 -10.68 9.68
N GLU A 251 3.37 -11.43 10.57
CA GLU A 251 2.06 -12.04 10.31
C GLU A 251 0.96 -11.08 10.73
N ASN A 252 0.18 -10.55 9.77
CA ASN A 252 -0.94 -9.63 10.06
C ASN A 252 -1.88 -10.17 11.14
N GLU A 253 -2.23 -11.45 11.07
CA GLU A 253 -3.09 -12.14 12.04
C GLU A 253 -2.48 -12.18 13.45
N ARG A 254 -1.17 -12.44 13.55
CA ARG A 254 -0.46 -12.51 14.83
C ARG A 254 -0.30 -11.13 15.45
N LEU A 255 0.00 -10.13 14.63
CA LEU A 255 0.07 -8.73 15.07
C LEU A 255 -1.27 -8.31 15.68
N MET A 256 -2.39 -8.56 15.00
CA MET A 256 -3.70 -8.20 15.55
C MET A 256 -4.03 -8.91 16.87
N LYS A 257 -3.65 -10.19 17.02
CA LYS A 257 -3.84 -10.93 18.28
C LYS A 257 -2.98 -10.41 19.42
N GLU A 258 -1.74 -10.03 19.13
CA GLU A 258 -0.80 -9.52 20.11
C GLU A 258 -1.16 -8.11 20.59
N PHE A 259 -1.77 -7.30 19.71
CA PHE A 259 -2.19 -5.93 20.04
C PHE A 259 -3.65 -5.79 20.52
N GLY A 260 -4.50 -6.81 20.39
CA GLY A 260 -5.76 -7.04 21.12
C GLY A 260 -6.78 -5.89 21.31
N GLY A 261 -8.02 -6.11 20.87
CA GLY A 261 -9.24 -5.46 21.39
C GLY A 261 -9.51 -4.00 20.97
N ASP A 262 -8.52 -3.11 21.15
CA ASP A 262 -8.66 -1.66 20.90
C ASP A 262 -7.58 -1.09 19.97
N CYS A 263 -6.59 -1.90 19.57
CA CYS A 263 -5.53 -1.46 18.67
C CYS A 263 -6.06 -1.23 17.24
N MET A 264 -5.87 -0.03 16.71
CA MET A 264 -6.16 0.26 15.31
C MET A 264 -5.08 -0.36 14.42
N LEU A 265 -5.45 -0.80 13.21
CA LEU A 265 -4.50 -1.33 12.22
C LEU A 265 -3.30 -0.39 11.97
N SER A 266 -3.52 0.93 12.09
CA SER A 266 -2.45 1.94 12.02
C SER A 266 -1.40 1.83 13.14
N GLU A 267 -1.78 1.41 14.34
CA GLU A 267 -0.86 1.28 15.47
C GLU A 267 0.00 0.02 15.35
N ALA A 268 -0.58 -1.08 14.83
CA ALA A 268 0.16 -2.28 14.48
C ALA A 268 1.19 -2.01 13.38
N PHE A 269 0.83 -1.27 12.33
CA PHE A 269 1.79 -0.84 11.30
C PHE A 269 2.87 0.09 11.87
N ALA A 270 2.51 1.05 12.72
CA ALA A 270 3.50 1.92 13.37
C ALA A 270 4.47 1.13 14.27
N TYR A 271 4.05 -0.01 14.84
CA TYR A 271 4.95 -0.92 15.55
C TYR A 271 5.94 -1.61 14.61
N ILE A 272 5.46 -2.14 13.47
CA ILE A 272 6.32 -2.76 12.44
C ILE A 272 7.34 -1.73 11.96
N ASP A 273 6.90 -0.50 11.69
CA ASP A 273 7.77 0.59 11.25
C ASP A 273 8.88 0.88 12.28
N ARG A 274 8.54 0.99 13.58
CA ARG A 274 9.55 1.20 14.63
C ARG A 274 10.51 0.02 14.75
N HIS A 275 10.02 -1.21 14.57
CA HIS A 275 10.86 -2.40 14.62
C HIS A 275 11.79 -2.46 13.41
N PHE A 276 11.28 -2.16 12.22
CA PHE A 276 12.04 -2.01 10.98
C PHE A 276 13.18 -1.01 11.15
N MET A 277 12.89 0.18 11.66
CA MET A 277 13.89 1.24 11.85
C MET A 277 15.04 0.80 12.75
N ARG A 278 14.75 0.07 13.84
CA ARG A 278 15.81 -0.47 14.72
C ARG A 278 16.70 -1.48 14.03
N ILE A 279 16.13 -2.31 13.16
CA ILE A 279 16.90 -3.30 12.39
C ILE A 279 17.80 -2.60 11.38
N VAL A 280 17.25 -1.60 10.66
CA VAL A 280 18.04 -0.81 9.70
C VAL A 280 19.15 -0.05 10.41
N GLU A 281 18.88 0.65 11.51
CA GLU A 281 19.89 1.35 12.32
C GLU A 281 21.00 0.42 12.83
N ALA A 282 20.68 -0.83 13.14
CA ALA A 282 21.68 -1.82 13.56
C ALA A 282 22.56 -2.34 12.41
N GLY A 283 22.13 -2.18 11.16
CA GLY A 283 22.78 -2.76 9.98
C GLY A 283 23.47 -1.78 9.02
N CYS A 284 23.50 -0.47 9.31
CA CYS A 284 24.03 0.59 8.42
C CYS A 284 25.47 1.08 8.72
#